data_AF-H5X2L9-F1
#
_entry.id   AF-H5X2L9-F1
#
_cell.length_a   1.000
_cell.length_b   1.000
_cell.length_c   1.000
_cell.angle_alpha   90.00
_cell.angle_beta   90.00
_cell.angle_gamma   90.00
#
_symmetry.space_group_name_H-M   'P 1'
#
loop_
_entity.id
_entity.type
_entity.pdbx_description
1 polymer ?
#
loop_
_entity_poly.entity_id
_entity_poly.type
_entity_poly.pdbx_seq_one_letter_code
_entity_poly.pdbx_strand_id
1 'polypeptide(L)'
;MHVLVTEANFGDSARVLPRLRDLGCRVSTCHTATGLCRALEPGSRCPLDEPGGVDLLVDVRSVGEELTAREFGAVCAVRARVPTAVTDADTGRVPTVPIGLENHVTAVPADGLADACRGWLRARGNDAERAQRRTP
;
A
#
# COMPACT_ATOMS: atom_id res chain seq x y z
N MET A 1 -3.68 -8.79 -8.07
CA MET A 1 -2.82 -8.07 -7.10
C MET A 1 -3.59 -7.86 -5.82
N HIS A 2 -2.95 -8.08 -4.68
CA HIS A 2 -3.46 -7.69 -3.36
C HIS A 2 -2.75 -6.41 -2.90
N VAL A 3 -3.51 -5.33 -2.77
CA VAL A 3 -3.01 -4.03 -2.30
C VAL A 3 -3.52 -3.77 -0.88
N LEU A 4 -2.60 -3.43 0.02
CA LEU A 4 -2.93 -2.95 1.35
C LEU A 4 -2.91 -1.42 1.34
N VAL A 5 -3.95 -0.79 1.88
CA VAL A 5 -4.07 0.66 1.91
C VAL A 5 -4.06 1.17 3.35
N THR A 6 -3.20 2.14 3.61
CA THR A 6 -3.20 2.99 4.82
C THR A 6 -3.56 4.41 4.44
N GLU A 7 -3.97 5.18 5.43
CA GLU A 7 -4.31 6.59 5.26
C GLU A 7 -3.90 7.38 6.51
N ALA A 8 -3.43 8.61 6.32
CA ALA A 8 -3.07 9.49 7.42
C ALA A 8 -4.31 9.97 8.19
N ASN A 9 -5.33 10.43 7.46
CA ASN A 9 -6.62 10.80 8.00
C ASN A 9 -7.73 9.88 7.50
N PHE A 10 -8.81 9.81 8.28
CA PHE A 10 -10.02 9.12 7.83
C PHE A 10 -10.54 9.71 6.52
N GLY A 11 -10.62 8.87 5.49
CA GLY A 11 -11.21 9.24 4.20
C GLY A 11 -10.21 9.74 3.17
N ASP A 12 -8.93 9.89 3.48
CA ASP A 12 -7.90 10.23 2.47
C ASP A 12 -7.90 9.19 1.35
N SER A 13 -8.12 7.91 1.70
CA SER A 13 -8.15 6.82 0.73
C SER A 13 -9.44 6.73 -0.10
N ALA A 14 -10.46 7.56 0.17
CA ALA A 14 -11.80 7.42 -0.42
C ALA A 14 -11.80 7.47 -1.96
N ARG A 15 -10.90 8.23 -2.58
CA ARG A 15 -10.75 8.31 -4.04
C ARG A 15 -9.84 7.23 -4.61
N VAL A 16 -8.88 6.75 -3.81
CA VAL A 16 -7.89 5.75 -4.22
C VAL A 16 -8.49 4.34 -4.24
N LEU A 17 -9.29 3.99 -3.22
CA LEU A 17 -9.86 2.64 -3.08
C LEU A 17 -10.70 2.20 -4.29
N PRO A 18 -11.66 2.99 -4.81
CA PRO A 18 -12.44 2.59 -5.99
C PRO A 18 -11.56 2.39 -7.21
N ARG A 19 -10.61 3.32 -7.47
CA ARG A 19 -9.71 3.23 -8.63
C ARG A 19 -8.86 1.96 -8.61
N LEU A 20 -8.33 1.57 -7.45
CA LEU A 20 -7.58 0.31 -7.32
C LEU A 20 -8.46 -0.92 -7.57
N ARG A 21 -9.71 -0.89 -7.08
CA ARG A 21 -10.68 -1.97 -7.31
C ARG A 21 -11.09 -2.06 -8.77
N ASP A 22 -11.30 -0.94 -9.46
CA ASP A 22 -11.62 -0.88 -10.89
C ASP A 22 -10.50 -1.44 -11.76
N LEU A 23 -9.25 -1.40 -11.29
CA LEU A 23 -8.10 -2.06 -11.91
C LEU A 23 -8.06 -3.57 -11.64
N GLY A 24 -9.04 -4.13 -10.93
CA GLY A 24 -9.10 -5.54 -10.55
C GLY A 24 -8.20 -5.90 -9.35
N CYS A 25 -7.75 -4.93 -8.56
CA CYS A 25 -6.98 -5.22 -7.36
C CYS A 25 -7.92 -5.70 -6.24
N ARG A 26 -7.52 -6.76 -5.53
CA ARG A 26 -8.04 -7.04 -4.19
C ARG A 26 -7.47 -5.97 -3.27
N VAL A 27 -8.32 -5.26 -2.54
CA VAL A 27 -7.89 -4.16 -1.66
C VAL A 27 -8.27 -4.45 -0.22
N SER A 28 -7.28 -4.40 0.67
CA SER A 28 -7.44 -4.51 2.13
C SER A 28 -6.99 -3.22 2.82
N THR A 29 -7.41 -3.02 4.06
CA THR A 29 -6.98 -1.87 4.89
C THR A 29 -6.32 -2.35 6.18
N CYS A 30 -5.38 -1.56 6.71
CA CYS A 30 -4.73 -1.87 7.99
C CYS A 30 -5.63 -1.63 9.20
N HIS A 31 -6.61 -0.74 9.07
CA HIS A 31 -7.45 -0.29 10.17
C HIS A 31 -8.93 -0.60 9.92
N THR A 32 -9.65 -0.81 11.02
CA THR A 32 -11.11 -0.90 11.05
C THR A 32 -11.74 0.49 10.88
N ALA A 33 -13.07 0.54 10.76
CA ALA A 33 -13.81 1.81 10.73
C ALA A 33 -13.62 2.66 12.00
N THR A 34 -13.27 2.05 13.13
CA THR A 34 -12.96 2.76 14.39
C THR A 34 -11.50 3.21 14.46
N GLY A 35 -10.68 2.86 13.47
CA GLY A 35 -9.27 3.23 13.40
C GLY A 35 -8.31 2.35 14.19
N LEU A 36 -8.80 1.24 14.74
CA LEU A 36 -7.93 0.25 15.38
C LEU A 36 -7.26 -0.64 14.34
N CYS A 37 -6.04 -1.09 14.65
CA CYS A 37 -5.35 -2.09 13.83
C CYS A 37 -6.26 -3.30 13.65
N ARG A 38 -6.47 -3.69 12.39
CA ARG A 38 -7.39 -4.78 12.02
C ARG A 38 -7.06 -6.04 12.79
N ALA A 39 -5.77 -6.40 12.90
CA ALA A 39 -5.33 -7.62 13.59
C ALA A 39 -5.67 -7.71 15.08
N LEU A 40 -6.08 -6.61 15.71
CA LEU A 40 -6.54 -6.60 17.10
C LEU A 40 -8.03 -6.94 17.24
N GLU A 41 -8.79 -6.97 16.15
CA GLU A 41 -10.20 -7.31 16.15
C GLU A 41 -10.40 -8.83 16.34
N PRO A 42 -11.33 -9.29 17.21
CA PRO A 42 -11.56 -10.71 17.42
C PRO A 42 -11.82 -11.48 16.12
N GLY A 43 -11.08 -12.58 15.91
CA GLY A 43 -11.22 -13.44 14.72
C GLY A 43 -10.65 -12.88 13.42
N SER A 44 -10.08 -11.67 13.44
CA SER A 44 -9.42 -11.06 12.29
C SER A 44 -7.95 -11.52 12.15
N ARG A 45 -7.33 -11.16 11.02
CA ARG A 45 -5.89 -11.32 10.78
C ARG A 45 -5.32 -10.05 10.16
N CYS A 46 -4.02 -9.85 10.32
CA CYS A 46 -3.29 -8.82 9.58
C CYS A 46 -3.23 -9.24 8.10
N PRO A 47 -3.57 -8.36 7.13
CA PRO A 47 -3.43 -8.66 5.71
C PRO A 47 -2.00 -9.06 5.30
N LEU A 48 -0.98 -8.55 6.02
CA LEU A 48 0.43 -8.92 5.78
C LEU A 48 0.74 -10.37 6.17
N ASP A 49 -0.05 -10.99 7.04
CA ASP A 49 0.13 -12.37 7.51
C ASP A 49 -0.75 -13.38 6.75
N GLU A 50 -1.55 -12.92 5.78
CA GLU A 50 -2.44 -13.79 5.02
C GLU A 50 -1.69 -14.64 3.98
N PRO A 51 -2.15 -15.88 3.72
CA PRO A 51 -1.67 -16.68 2.59
C PRO A 51 -1.86 -15.93 1.27
N GLY A 52 -0.81 -15.90 0.44
CA GLY A 52 -0.77 -15.11 -0.79
C GLY A 52 -0.19 -13.70 -0.61
N GLY A 53 -0.12 -13.21 0.63
CA GLY A 53 0.56 -11.97 1.00
C GLY A 53 -0.06 -10.71 0.41
N VAL A 54 0.55 -9.57 0.74
CA VAL A 54 0.29 -8.27 0.12
C VAL A 54 1.38 -8.04 -0.93
N ASP A 55 0.97 -7.65 -2.14
CA ASP A 55 1.89 -7.37 -3.24
C ASP A 55 2.44 -5.94 -3.19
N LEU A 56 1.65 -4.99 -2.66
CA LEU A 56 1.96 -3.57 -2.60
C LEU A 56 1.22 -2.93 -1.41
N LEU A 57 1.90 -2.08 -0.66
CA LEU A 57 1.24 -1.13 0.24
C LEU A 57 1.14 0.25 -0.42
N VAL A 58 -0.01 0.89 -0.29
CA VAL A 58 -0.24 2.29 -0.69
C VAL A 58 -0.63 3.08 0.55
N ASP A 59 0.21 4.04 0.91
CA ASP A 59 -0.03 4.97 2.00
C ASP A 59 -0.56 6.30 1.44
N VAL A 60 -1.79 6.65 1.78
CA VAL A 60 -2.49 7.84 1.25
C VAL A 60 -2.45 8.96 2.27
N ARG A 61 -1.91 10.12 1.89
CA ARG A 61 -1.63 11.19 2.85
C ARG A 61 -2.23 12.51 2.42
N SER A 62 -2.79 13.26 3.36
CA SER A 62 -3.21 14.66 3.21
C SER A 62 -2.51 15.60 4.22
N VAL A 63 -1.46 15.10 4.88
CA VAL A 63 -0.76 15.75 6.00
C VAL A 63 0.74 15.91 5.73
N GLY A 64 1.43 16.53 6.68
CA GLY A 64 2.88 16.76 6.61
C GLY A 64 3.74 15.50 6.81
N GLU A 65 5.01 15.72 7.13
CA GLU A 65 6.04 14.67 7.07
C GLU A 65 5.99 13.68 8.25
N GLU A 66 5.24 13.95 9.31
CA GLU A 66 5.12 13.06 10.47
C GLU A 66 4.14 11.92 10.20
N LEU A 67 4.51 10.69 10.59
CA LEU A 67 3.61 9.54 10.56
C LEU A 67 2.53 9.66 11.64
N THR A 68 1.29 9.39 11.28
CA THR A 68 0.19 9.18 12.21
C THR A 68 0.10 7.72 12.65
N ALA A 69 -0.66 7.48 13.73
CA ALA A 69 -0.96 6.13 14.21
C ALA A 69 -1.57 5.21 13.13
N ARG A 70 -2.29 5.78 12.15
CA ARG A 70 -2.99 5.03 11.09
C ARG A 70 -2.09 4.60 9.94
N GLU A 71 -0.86 5.11 9.91
CA GLU A 71 0.12 4.84 8.86
C GLU A 71 1.16 3.81 9.32
N PHE A 72 1.07 3.29 10.55
CA PHE A 72 1.99 2.24 11.04
C PHE A 72 1.98 0.97 10.16
N GLY A 73 0.93 0.75 9.38
CA GLY A 73 0.92 -0.28 8.34
C GLY A 73 2.05 -0.12 7.32
N ALA A 74 2.46 1.10 6.98
CA ALA A 74 3.59 1.38 6.09
C ALA A 74 4.91 0.89 6.72
N VAL A 75 5.11 1.14 8.02
CA VAL A 75 6.28 0.63 8.75
C VAL A 75 6.29 -0.91 8.77
N CYS A 76 5.13 -1.53 9.01
CA CYS A 76 4.99 -2.98 8.97
C CYS A 76 5.29 -3.56 7.58
N ALA A 77 4.82 -2.92 6.51
CA ALA A 77 5.06 -3.34 5.14
C ALA A 77 6.54 -3.24 4.76
N VAL A 78 7.20 -2.13 5.09
CA VAL A 78 8.66 -1.96 4.88
C VAL A 78 9.43 -3.06 5.60
N ARG A 79 9.11 -3.33 6.87
CA ARG A 79 9.73 -4.42 7.64
C ARG A 79 9.50 -5.80 6.99
N ALA A 80 8.32 -6.03 6.42
CA ALA A 80 7.98 -7.24 5.69
C ALA A 80 8.54 -7.28 4.26
N ARG A 81 9.30 -6.25 3.84
CA ARG A 81 9.84 -6.07 2.48
C ARG A 81 8.76 -6.04 1.40
N VAL A 82 7.56 -5.58 1.76
CA VAL A 82 6.49 -5.30 0.80
C VAL A 82 6.79 -3.96 0.14
N PRO A 83 6.81 -3.89 -1.20
CA PRO A 83 6.93 -2.62 -1.91
C PRO A 83 5.89 -1.62 -1.36
N THR A 84 6.33 -0.40 -1.07
CA THR A 84 5.50 0.61 -0.43
C THR A 84 5.51 1.88 -1.25
N ALA A 85 4.33 2.34 -1.65
CA ALA A 85 4.11 3.59 -2.33
C ALA A 85 3.46 4.60 -1.39
N VAL A 86 3.89 5.85 -1.43
CA VAL A 86 3.24 6.98 -0.75
C VAL A 86 2.58 7.84 -1.81
N THR A 87 1.31 8.20 -1.60
CA THR A 87 0.54 9.04 -2.52
C THR A 87 -0.21 10.12 -1.77
N ASP A 88 -0.52 11.21 -2.47
CA ASP A 88 -1.35 12.29 -1.92
C ASP A 88 -2.84 11.92 -2.06
N ALA A 89 -3.68 12.36 -1.13
CA ALA A 89 -5.13 12.17 -1.20
C ALA A 89 -5.75 12.94 -2.38
N ASP A 90 -5.15 14.08 -2.75
CA ASP A 90 -5.58 14.95 -3.83
C ASP A 90 -4.74 14.74 -5.10
N THR A 91 -5.42 14.80 -6.24
CA THR A 91 -4.76 14.73 -7.55
C THR A 91 -3.94 15.99 -7.82
N GLY A 92 -2.72 15.84 -8.37
CA GLY A 92 -1.87 16.95 -8.80
C GLY A 92 -0.94 17.51 -7.71
N ARG A 93 -0.97 16.94 -6.51
CA ARG A 93 0.02 17.23 -5.46
C ARG A 93 1.16 16.21 -5.49
N VAL A 94 2.34 16.69 -5.14
CA VAL A 94 3.50 15.82 -4.91
C VAL A 94 3.32 15.18 -3.53
N PRO A 95 3.32 13.84 -3.42
CA PRO A 95 3.16 13.17 -2.13
C PRO A 95 4.28 13.55 -1.17
N THR A 96 3.90 13.87 0.08
CA THR A 96 4.87 14.11 1.15
C THR A 96 5.31 12.78 1.76
N VAL A 97 6.58 12.42 1.56
CA VAL A 97 7.15 11.19 2.13
C VAL A 97 7.36 11.36 3.64
N PRO A 98 7.00 10.38 4.47
CA PRO A 98 7.24 10.48 5.91
C PRO A 98 8.72 10.45 6.27
N ILE A 99 9.12 11.21 7.30
CA ILE A 99 10.50 11.23 7.80
C ILE A 99 10.95 9.82 8.19
N GLY A 100 12.14 9.45 7.75
CA GLY A 100 12.75 8.14 8.02
C GLY A 100 12.31 7.02 7.07
N LEU A 101 11.39 7.29 6.15
CA LEU A 101 10.95 6.34 5.12
C LEU A 101 11.45 6.68 3.71
N GLU A 102 12.26 7.73 3.55
CA GLU A 102 12.69 8.30 2.26
C GLU A 102 13.39 7.28 1.36
N ASN A 103 14.14 6.36 1.95
CA ASN A 103 14.88 5.32 1.24
C ASN A 103 14.14 3.98 1.14
N HIS A 104 12.90 3.92 1.64
CA HIS A 104 12.14 2.68 1.78
C HIS A 104 10.83 2.67 1.00
N VAL A 105 10.39 3.85 0.52
CA VAL A 105 9.11 4.01 -0.17
C VAL A 105 9.29 4.73 -1.50
N THR A 106 8.33 4.57 -2.39
CA THR A 106 8.27 5.31 -3.65
C THR A 106 7.16 6.36 -3.57
N ALA A 107 7.48 7.63 -3.72
CA ALA A 107 6.48 8.69 -3.89
C ALA A 107 5.83 8.56 -5.27
N VAL A 108 4.50 8.41 -5.32
CA VAL A 108 3.73 8.26 -6.55
C VAL A 108 2.57 9.27 -6.53
N PRO A 109 2.53 10.23 -7.46
CA PRO A 109 1.37 11.11 -7.63
C PRO A 109 0.07 10.31 -7.79
N ALA A 110 -1.03 10.82 -7.24
CA ALA A 110 -2.29 10.08 -7.16
C ALA A 110 -2.87 9.68 -8.54
N ASP A 111 -2.61 10.48 -9.58
CA ASP A 111 -2.96 10.19 -10.97
C ASP A 111 -2.11 9.05 -11.55
N GLY A 112 -0.81 9.02 -11.24
CA GLY A 112 0.15 7.98 -11.67
C GLY A 112 0.05 6.64 -10.94
N LEU A 113 -0.72 6.54 -9.84
CA LEU A 113 -0.82 5.33 -9.02
C LEU A 113 -1.28 4.09 -9.82
N ALA A 114 -2.21 4.27 -10.76
CA ALA A 114 -2.71 3.19 -11.60
C ALA A 114 -1.62 2.59 -12.50
N ASP A 115 -0.80 3.44 -13.10
CA ASP A 115 0.29 3.00 -13.96
C ASP A 115 1.43 2.38 -13.17
N ALA A 116 1.71 2.92 -11.97
CA ALA A 116 2.66 2.31 -11.04
C ALA A 116 2.20 0.89 -10.65
N CYS A 117 0.93 0.71 -10.29
CA CYS A 117 0.34 -0.61 -10.01
C CYS A 117 0.49 -1.59 -11.18
N ARG A 118 0.24 -1.14 -12.41
CA ARG A 118 0.46 -1.97 -13.62
C ARG A 118 1.93 -2.29 -13.83
N GLY A 119 2.84 -1.36 -13.51
CA GLY A 119 4.29 -1.57 -13.56
C GLY A 119 4.73 -2.67 -12.60
N TRP A 120 4.31 -2.60 -11.33
CA TRP A 120 4.61 -3.62 -10.32
C TRP A 120 4.06 -5.00 -10.69
N LEU A 121 2.83 -5.06 -11.22
CA LEU A 121 2.24 -6.31 -11.72
C LEU A 121 3.11 -6.97 -12.80
N ARG A 122 3.61 -6.19 -13.75
CA ARG A 122 4.47 -6.69 -14.83
C ARG A 122 5.83 -7.14 -14.30
N ALA A 123 6.46 -6.35 -13.42
CA ALA A 123 7.76 -6.69 -12.83
C ALA A 123 7.69 -8.03 -12.08
N ARG A 124 6.64 -8.21 -11.27
CA ARG A 124 6.44 -9.43 -10.49
C ARG A 124 6.17 -10.67 -11.36
N GLY A 125 5.41 -10.51 -12.45
CA GLY A 125 5.21 -11.57 -13.44
C GLY A 125 6.54 -12.04 -14.05
N ASN A 126 7.42 -11.09 -14.38
CA ASN A 126 8.74 -11.40 -14.92
C ASN A 126 9.65 -12.10 -13.89
N ASP A 127 9.59 -11.72 -12.61
CA ASP A 127 10.37 -12.35 -11.54
C ASP A 127 9.91 -13.79 -11.28
N ALA A 128 8.60 -14.02 -11.26
CA ALA A 128 8.03 -15.37 -11.13
C ALA A 128 8.45 -16.27 -12.30
N GLU A 129 8.42 -15.75 -13.53
CA GLU A 129 8.86 -16.49 -14.72
C GLU A 129 10.37 -16.81 -14.66
N ARG A 130 11.21 -15.86 -14.23
CA ARG A 130 12.65 -16.11 -14.04
C ARG A 130 12.92 -17.15 -12.96
N ALA A 131 12.17 -17.15 -11.86
CA ALA A 131 12.31 -18.16 -10.80
C ALA A 131 11.96 -19.57 -11.30
N GLN A 132 10.89 -19.70 -12.09
CA GLN A 132 10.48 -20.98 -12.69
C GLN A 132 11.55 -21.53 -13.65
N ARG A 133 12.13 -20.68 -14.51
CA ARG A 133 13.20 -21.08 -15.46
C ARG A 133 14.52 -21.49 -14.80
N ARG A 134 14.71 -21.21 -13.49
CA ARG A 134 15.90 -21.56 -12.71
C ARG A 134 15.73 -22.82 -11.87
N THR A 135 14.55 -23.43 -11.87
CA THR A 135 14.32 -24.69 -11.17
C THR A 135 14.73 -25.83 -12.11
N PRO A 136 15.72 -26.67 -11.73
CA PRO A 136 16.26 -27.73 -12.58
C PRO A 136 15.25 -28.85 -12.87
#